data_AF-A0AAE2ZAC3-F1
#
_entry.id   AF-A0AAE2ZAC3-F1
#
_cell.length_a   1.000
_cell.length_b   1.000
_cell.length_c   1.000
_cell.angle_alpha   90.00
_cell.angle_beta   90.00
_cell.angle_gamma   90.00
#
_symmetry.space_group_name_H-M   'P 1'
#
loop_
_entity.id
_entity.type
_entity.pdbx_description
1 polymer ?
#
loop_
_entity_poly.entity_id
_entity_poly.type
_entity_poly.pdbx_seq_one_letter_code
_entity_poly.pdbx_strand_id
1 'polypeptide(L)' 'MMMPWMVKKYMDDVYTLRHGHLYANDGRTRQNPSKQYGTGGLLHGKSICFQWIGMPLSMHLMNLIIFLTVEV' A
#
# COMPACT_ATOMS: atom_id res chain seq x y z
N MET A 1 -4.59 1.23 17.89
CA MET A 1 -4.72 2.68 17.70
C MET A 1 -4.57 3.00 16.22
N MET A 2 -5.47 3.82 15.69
CA MET A 2 -5.63 4.13 14.26
C MET A 2 -4.71 5.26 13.81
N MET A 3 -4.49 5.33 12.50
CA MET A 3 -3.71 6.36 11.81
C MET A 3 -4.24 7.78 12.12
N PRO A 4 -3.36 8.79 12.29
CA PRO A 4 -3.79 10.18 12.49
C PRO A 4 -4.65 10.68 11.33
N TRP A 5 -5.67 11.48 11.65
CA TRP A 5 -6.63 11.98 10.66
C TRP A 5 -5.97 12.76 9.50
N MET A 6 -4.87 13.46 9.80
CA MET A 6 -4.08 14.20 8.81
C MET A 6 -3.52 13.29 7.72
N VAL A 7 -3.03 12.10 8.10
CA VAL A 7 -2.47 11.14 7.15
C VAL A 7 -3.60 10.54 6.30
N LYS A 8 -4.77 10.28 6.90
CA LYS A 8 -5.94 9.80 6.16
C LYS A 8 -6.39 10.83 5.12
N LYS A 9 -6.46 12.11 5.51
CA LYS A 9 -6.82 13.20 4.60
C LYS A 9 -5.84 13.30 3.44
N TYR A 10 -4.53 13.26 3.72
CA TYR A 10 -3.51 13.28 2.67
C TYR A 10 -3.66 12.11 1.69
N MET A 11 -3.87 10.90 2.21
CA MET A 11 -4.11 9.73 1.37
C MET A 11 -5.35 9.93 0.49
N ASP A 12 -6.48 10.36 1.07
CA ASP A 12 -7.72 10.56 0.32
C ASP A 12 -7.55 11.61 -0.79
N ASP A 13 -6.93 12.75 -0.49
CA ASP A 13 -6.71 13.82 -1.46
C ASP A 13 -5.79 13.35 -2.60
N VAL A 14 -4.65 12.73 -2.29
CA VAL A 14 -3.68 12.29 -3.30
C VAL A 14 -4.18 11.12 -4.13
N TYR A 15 -4.81 10.12 -3.50
CA TYR A 15 -5.33 8.96 -4.24
C TYR A 15 -6.49 9.36 -5.16
N THR A 16 -7.37 10.26 -4.71
CA THR A 16 -8.49 10.73 -5.54
C THR A 16 -7.99 11.56 -6.72
N LEU A 17 -7.05 12.48 -6.51
CA LEU A 17 -6.50 13.33 -7.58
C LEU A 17 -5.68 12.55 -8.60
N ARG A 18 -5.11 11.40 -8.23
CA ARG A 18 -4.21 10.61 -9.07
C ARG A 18 -4.85 9.31 -9.59
N HIS A 19 -6.18 9.28 -9.65
CA HIS A 19 -6.90 8.22 -10.35
C HIS A 19 -6.42 8.12 -11.81
N GLY A 20 -6.16 6.91 -12.29
CA GLY A 20 -5.56 6.64 -13.62
C GLY A 20 -4.03 6.61 -13.65
N HIS A 21 -3.34 7.17 -12.65
CA HIS A 21 -1.87 7.11 -12.54
C HIS A 21 -1.38 6.19 -11.43
N LEU A 22 -2.07 6.15 -10.28
CA LEU A 22 -1.73 5.26 -9.16
C LEU A 22 -2.47 3.91 -9.26
N TYR A 23 -3.75 3.97 -9.65
CA TYR A 23 -4.60 2.81 -9.90
C TYR A 23 -5.57 3.13 -11.04
N ALA A 24 -5.89 2.13 -11.87
CA ALA A 24 -6.80 2.29 -13.00
C ALA A 24 -8.26 2.03 -12.61
N ASN A 25 -8.49 1.02 -11.77
CA ASN A 25 -9.80 0.66 -11.26
C ASN A 25 -9.62 -0.15 -9.97
N ASP A 26 -10.72 -0.65 -9.43
CA ASP A 26 -10.73 -1.53 -8.27
C ASP A 26 -10.24 -2.96 -8.58
N GLY A 27 -9.89 -3.26 -9.83
CA GLY A 27 -9.43 -4.55 -10.31
C GLY A 27 -10.53 -5.47 -10.83
N ARG A 28 -11.80 -5.21 -10.50
CA ARG A 28 -12.91 -6.08 -10.89
C ARG A 28 -13.34 -5.79 -12.31
N THR A 29 -13.70 -6.84 -13.06
CA THR A 29 -14.22 -6.67 -14.43
C THR A 29 -15.33 -7.69 -14.67
N ARG A 30 -16.48 -7.26 -15.18
CA ARG A 30 -17.62 -8.15 -15.49
C ARG A 30 -17.27 -9.30 -16.43
N GLN A 31 -16.29 -9.07 -17.31
CA GLN A 31 -15.81 -10.03 -18.30
C GLN A 31 -14.90 -11.12 -17.69
N ASN A 32 -14.29 -10.87 -16.53
CA ASN A 32 -13.42 -11.84 -15.87
C ASN A 32 -13.70 -11.86 -14.37
N PRO A 33 -14.56 -12.77 -13.90
CA PRO A 33 -14.93 -12.87 -12.48
C PRO A 33 -13.76 -13.33 -11.59
N SER A 34 -12.67 -13.85 -12.17
CA SER A 34 -11.48 -14.24 -11.41
C SER A 34 -10.66 -13.05 -10.93
N LYS A 35 -10.82 -11.86 -11.53
CA LYS A 35 -10.15 -10.64 -11.05
C LYS A 35 -10.87 -10.08 -9.84
N GLN A 36 -10.20 -10.16 -8.69
CA GLN A 36 -10.75 -9.73 -7.40
C GLN A 36 -10.46 -8.26 -7.10
N TYR A 37 -11.16 -7.73 -6.11
CA TYR A 37 -10.96 -6.38 -5.60
C TYR A 37 -9.51 -6.17 -5.14
N GLY A 38 -8.92 -5.02 -5.47
CA GLY A 38 -7.55 -4.66 -5.12
C GLY A 38 -6.50 -4.96 -6.19
N THR A 39 -6.88 -5.56 -7.32
CA THR A 39 -5.94 -5.94 -8.40
C THR A 39 -5.73 -4.86 -9.48
N GLY A 40 -6.32 -3.68 -9.33
CA GLY A 40 -6.30 -2.60 -10.33
C GLY A 40 -5.23 -1.52 -10.11
N GLY A 41 -4.27 -1.74 -9.20
CA GLY A 41 -3.13 -0.86 -9.00
C GLY A 41 -2.22 -0.81 -10.22
N LEU A 42 -1.59 0.33 -10.50
CA LEU A 42 -0.64 0.49 -11.62
C LEU A 42 0.82 0.40 -11.16
N LEU A 43 1.07 0.64 -9.88
CA LEU A 43 2.40 0.74 -9.29
C LEU A 43 2.90 -0.59 -8.73
N HIS A 44 2.95 -1.61 -9.58
CA HIS A 44 3.53 -2.90 -9.20
C HIS A 44 5.04 -2.75 -8.94
N GLY A 45 5.54 -3.40 -7.89
CA GLY A 45 6.97 -3.34 -7.51
C GLY A 45 7.37 -2.13 -6.66
N LYS A 46 6.42 -1.30 -6.20
CA LYS A 46 6.70 -0.27 -5.19
C LYS A 46 6.38 -0.79 -3.79
N SER A 47 7.37 -0.72 -2.91
CA SER A 47 7.24 -1.08 -1.51
C SER A 47 6.94 0.17 -0.67
N ILE A 48 5.93 0.08 0.21
CA ILE A 48 5.65 1.11 1.22
C ILE A 48 6.13 0.58 2.57
N CYS A 49 7.00 1.35 3.23
CA CYS A 49 7.41 1.09 4.61
C CYS A 49 6.65 2.03 5.54
N PHE A 50 6.04 1.48 6.59
CA PHE A 50 5.39 2.25 7.64
C PHE A 50 6.18 2.08 8.93
N GLN A 51 6.70 3.18 9.47
CA GLN A 51 7.39 3.18 10.76
C GLN A 51 6.39 3.47 11.88
N TRP A 52 6.23 2.53 12.80
CA TRP A 52 5.48 2.76 14.03
C TRP A 52 6.36 3.46 15.06
N ILE A 53 5.82 4.52 15.64
CA ILE A 53 6.44 5.19 16.78
C ILE A 53 6.14 4.35 18.03
N GLY A 54 7.18 3.83 18.68
CA GLY A 54 7.07 3.01 19.90
C GLY A 54 7.34 1.52 19.73
N MET A 55 7.72 1.04 18.54
CA MET A 55 8.16 -0.35 18.39
C MET A 55 9.52 -0.58 19.08
N PRO A 56 9.74 -1.71 19.76
CA PRO A 56 11.04 -2.06 20.30
C PRO A 56 12.05 -2.33 19.17
N LEU A 57 13.35 -2.12 19.44
CA LEU A 57 14.43 -2.29 18.46
C LEU A 57 14.46 -3.69 17.82
N SER A 58 14.00 -4.71 18.55
CA SER A 58 13.89 -6.09 18.06
C SER A 58 12.97 -6.24 16.85
N MET A 59 11.91 -5.42 16.75
CA MET A 59 10.95 -5.48 15.63
C MET A 59 11.42 -4.70 14.40
N HIS A 60 12.36 -3.76 14.57
CA HIS A 60 12.97 -3.04 13.44
C HIS A 60 13.84 -3.97 12.60
N LEU A 61 14.52 -4.92 13.24
CA LEU A 61 15.27 -5.97 12.54
C LEU A 61 14.33 -6.85 11.70
N MET A 62 13.11 -7.13 12.16
CA MET A 62 12.14 -7.92 11.39
C MET A 62 11.68 -7.18 10.13
N ASN A 63 11.43 -5.87 10.21
CA ASN A 63 11.09 -5.06 9.03
C ASN A 63 12.24 -4.98 8.03
N LEU A 64 13.50 -4.91 8.50
CA LEU A 64 14.69 -4.93 7.65
C LEU A 64 14.86 -6.30 6.96
N ILE A 65 14.63 -7.40 7.67
CA ILE A 65 14.67 -8.76 7.13
C ILE A 65 13.62 -8.93 6.04
N ILE A 66 12.38 -8.49 6.26
CA ILE A 66 11.30 -8.56 5.24
C ILE A 66 11.70 -7.80 3.97
N PHE A 67 12.30 -6.60 4.12
CA PHE A 67 12.80 -5.82 2.99
C PHE A 67 13.92 -6.54 2.22
N LEU A 68 14.83 -7.21 2.93
CA LEU A 68 15.94 -7.96 2.32
C LEU A 68 15.50 -9.29 1.69
N THR A 69 14.45 -9.94 2.20
CA THR A 69 13.94 -11.22 1.68
C THR A 69 13.00 -11.09 0.47
N VAL A 70 12.49 -9.89 0.19
CA VAL A 70 11.62 -9.62 -0.98
C VAL A 70 12.44 -9.13 -2.19
N GLU A 71 13.70 -8.75 -1.98
CA GLU A 71 14.66 -8.33 -3.02
C GLU A 71 15.61 -9.47 -3.47
N VAL A 72 15.37 -10.73 -3.04
CA VAL A 72 16.04 -11.96 -3.50
C VAL A 72 14.99 -12.93 -4.03
#